data_AF-A0A920YFR8-F1
#
_entry.id   AF-A0A920YFR8-F1
#
_cell.length_a   1.000
_cell.length_b   1.000
_cell.length_c   1.000
_cell.angle_alpha   90.00
_cell.angle_beta   90.00
_cell.angle_gamma   90.00
#
_symmetry.space_group_name_H-M   'P 1'
#
loop_
_entity.id
_entity.type
_entity.pdbx_description
1 polymer ?
#
loop_
_entity_poly.entity_id
_entity_poly.type
_entity_poly.pdbx_seq_one_letter_code
_entity_poly.pdbx_strand_id
1 'polypeptide(L)'
;MNEGTRALQASPGRLVPTPVAFGGNMVFHRDLFTRVGFDPGITRGEDIDYLINARLMGFRFWLDKHLVITHMPPDAPGSAHSAYTWSKLCQDVLRFVYEREKLRLAGADMTQFDPYPGRFLRDDLEEQALAALQAEATPEVTARFGPPEAIVTQAQRHATESAPRYFEFAARWPSLTEAVEQDAELHERLLARFGQPV
;
A
#
# COMPACT_ATOMS: atom_id res chain seq x y z
N MET A 1 -13.04 -5.58 -0.87
CA MET A 1 -13.17 -4.17 -0.41
C MET A 1 -14.54 -3.87 0.19
N ASN A 2 -15.65 -3.96 -0.56
CA ASN A 2 -17.00 -3.59 -0.08
C ASN A 2 -17.42 -4.29 1.23
N GLU A 3 -17.11 -5.56 1.37
CA GLU A 3 -17.35 -6.31 2.61
C GLU A 3 -16.56 -5.74 3.79
N GLY A 4 -15.27 -5.44 3.60
CA GLY A 4 -14.42 -4.84 4.63
C GLY A 4 -14.92 -3.47 5.09
N THR A 5 -15.33 -2.61 4.15
CA THR A 5 -15.93 -1.32 4.49
C THR A 5 -17.22 -1.50 5.30
N ARG A 6 -18.08 -2.43 4.89
CA ARG A 6 -19.32 -2.74 5.64
C ARG A 6 -19.02 -3.26 7.05
N ALA A 7 -18.03 -4.15 7.19
CA ALA A 7 -17.61 -4.68 8.49
C ALA A 7 -17.07 -3.57 9.41
N LEU A 8 -16.22 -2.67 8.88
CA LEU A 8 -15.69 -1.53 9.65
C LEU A 8 -16.79 -0.57 10.12
N GLN A 9 -17.79 -0.31 9.28
CA GLN A 9 -18.94 0.52 9.64
C GLN A 9 -19.81 -0.15 10.72
N ALA A 10 -20.04 -1.45 10.60
CA ALA A 10 -20.85 -2.23 11.54
C ALA A 10 -20.17 -2.44 12.91
N SER A 11 -18.83 -2.40 12.98
CA SER A 11 -18.09 -2.55 14.23
C SER A 11 -18.49 -1.52 15.29
N PRO A 12 -18.61 -1.90 16.58
CA PRO A 12 -19.02 -0.97 17.64
C PRO A 12 -17.94 0.09 17.93
N GLY A 13 -18.38 1.23 18.48
CA GLY A 13 -17.50 2.34 18.86
C GLY A 13 -17.15 3.28 17.70
N ARG A 14 -16.51 4.42 18.02
CA ARG A 14 -16.09 5.43 17.02
C ARG A 14 -14.81 5.03 16.29
N LEU A 15 -13.78 4.67 17.06
CA LEU A 15 -12.47 4.25 16.57
C LEU A 15 -12.45 2.72 16.42
N VAL A 16 -12.21 2.25 15.22
CA VAL A 16 -12.20 0.82 14.90
C VAL A 16 -10.81 0.44 14.36
N PRO A 17 -10.12 -0.58 14.90
CA PRO A 17 -8.90 -1.09 14.29
C PRO A 17 -9.17 -1.47 12.85
N THR A 18 -8.34 -1.00 11.92
CA THR A 18 -8.59 -1.18 10.48
C THR A 18 -7.43 -1.90 9.79
N PRO A 19 -7.71 -2.84 8.88
CA PRO A 19 -6.72 -3.43 7.98
C PRO A 19 -6.58 -2.64 6.66
N VAL A 20 -7.37 -1.57 6.49
CA VAL A 20 -7.37 -0.72 5.29
C VAL A 20 -7.10 0.73 5.67
N ALA A 21 -6.31 1.39 4.86
CA ALA A 21 -6.15 2.83 4.85
C ALA A 21 -6.79 3.40 3.57
N PHE A 22 -7.25 4.64 3.67
CA PHE A 22 -7.68 5.41 2.51
C PHE A 22 -6.68 6.54 2.35
N GLY A 23 -5.77 6.38 1.38
CA GLY A 23 -4.70 7.32 1.10
C GLY A 23 -5.18 8.77 0.99
N GLY A 24 -4.30 9.71 1.33
CA GLY A 24 -4.62 11.14 1.33
C GLY A 24 -5.36 11.65 2.56
N ASN A 25 -5.82 10.78 3.48
CA ASN A 25 -6.39 11.18 4.76
C ASN A 25 -5.94 10.26 5.92
N MET A 26 -4.63 10.21 6.16
CA MET A 26 -4.02 9.44 7.24
C MET A 26 -3.33 10.39 8.21
N VAL A 27 -3.54 10.16 9.51
CA VAL A 27 -2.88 10.91 10.58
C VAL A 27 -1.79 10.03 11.19
N PHE A 28 -0.56 10.56 11.20
CA PHE A 28 0.61 9.85 11.73
C PHE A 28 1.08 10.53 13.01
N HIS A 29 1.27 9.75 14.07
CA HIS A 29 2.04 10.22 15.21
C HIS A 29 3.52 10.35 14.81
N ARG A 30 4.27 11.25 15.46
CA ARG A 30 5.70 11.44 15.18
C ARG A 30 6.47 10.11 15.22
N ASP A 31 6.29 9.36 16.31
CA ASP A 31 6.98 8.09 16.50
C ASP A 31 6.65 7.04 15.43
N LEU A 32 5.51 7.14 14.75
CA LEU A 32 5.17 6.23 13.65
C LEU A 32 5.98 6.61 12.40
N PHE A 33 5.91 7.89 11.97
CA PHE A 33 6.60 8.30 10.75
C PHE A 33 8.12 8.22 10.88
N THR A 34 8.69 8.42 12.07
CA THR A 34 10.14 8.30 12.28
C THR A 34 10.62 6.84 12.34
N ARG A 35 9.72 5.89 12.59
CA ARG A 35 10.08 4.45 12.66
C ARG A 35 9.67 3.64 11.44
N VAL A 36 8.72 4.13 10.64
CA VAL A 36 8.16 3.43 9.50
C VAL A 36 8.15 4.35 8.28
N GLY A 37 8.91 3.98 7.25
CA GLY A 37 8.92 4.65 5.96
C GLY A 37 7.94 4.03 4.95
N PHE A 38 7.61 4.78 3.91
CA PHE A 38 6.93 4.23 2.74
C PHE A 38 7.87 3.30 1.97
N ASP A 39 7.38 2.12 1.60
CA ASP A 39 8.17 1.12 0.88
C ASP A 39 8.47 1.59 -0.55
N PRO A 40 9.75 1.79 -0.93
CA PRO A 40 10.11 2.20 -2.29
C PRO A 40 9.76 1.15 -3.36
N GLY A 41 9.53 -0.11 -2.98
CA GLY A 41 9.12 -1.19 -3.87
C GLY A 41 7.64 -1.11 -4.30
N ILE A 42 6.83 -0.29 -3.62
CA ILE A 42 5.40 -0.15 -3.89
C ILE A 42 5.12 1.15 -4.65
N THR A 43 4.57 1.02 -5.85
CA THR A 43 4.22 2.16 -6.72
C THR A 43 2.71 2.42 -6.83
N ARG A 44 1.89 1.55 -6.23
CA ARG A 44 0.44 1.65 -6.13
C ARG A 44 -0.04 0.89 -4.89
N GLY A 45 -0.93 1.50 -4.10
CA GLY A 45 -1.43 0.90 -2.87
C GLY A 45 -0.51 1.17 -1.68
N GLU A 46 0.24 2.27 -1.77
CA GLU A 46 1.20 2.74 -0.78
C GLU A 46 0.58 3.00 0.59
N ASP A 47 -0.71 3.33 0.64
CA ASP A 47 -1.48 3.56 1.86
C ASP A 47 -1.71 2.26 2.65
N ILE A 48 -2.18 1.22 1.95
CA ILE A 48 -2.38 -0.13 2.50
C ILE A 48 -1.03 -0.76 2.84
N ASP A 49 -0.04 -0.60 1.98
CA ASP A 49 1.30 -1.09 2.25
C ASP A 49 1.93 -0.42 3.48
N TYR A 50 1.79 0.90 3.63
CA TYR A 50 2.25 1.60 4.81
C TYR A 50 1.55 1.09 6.08
N LEU A 51 0.25 0.79 6.01
CA LEU A 51 -0.48 0.17 7.12
C LEU A 51 0.10 -1.21 7.46
N ILE A 52 0.41 -2.05 6.46
CA ILE A 52 1.09 -3.34 6.64
C ILE A 52 2.45 -3.14 7.32
N ASN A 53 3.27 -2.22 6.83
CA ASN A 53 4.59 -1.89 7.38
C ASN A 53 4.50 -1.43 8.85
N ALA A 54 3.54 -0.55 9.14
CA ALA A 54 3.26 -0.10 10.49
C ALA A 54 2.86 -1.26 11.40
N ARG A 55 2.05 -2.19 10.89
CA ARG A 55 1.62 -3.38 11.62
C ARG A 55 2.76 -4.33 11.94
N LEU A 56 3.68 -4.53 10.99
CA LEU A 56 4.92 -5.30 11.21
C LEU A 56 5.79 -4.70 12.32
N MET A 57 5.76 -3.37 12.47
CA MET A 57 6.46 -2.63 13.54
C MET A 57 5.66 -2.49 14.84
N GLY A 58 4.53 -3.19 14.96
CA GLY A 58 3.69 -3.21 16.17
C GLY A 58 2.70 -2.06 16.30
N PHE A 59 2.62 -1.16 15.31
CA PHE A 59 1.62 -0.10 15.30
C PHE A 59 0.26 -0.58 14.79
N ARG A 60 -0.77 0.19 15.08
CA ARG A 60 -2.15 -0.07 14.62
C ARG A 60 -2.73 1.21 14.04
N PHE A 61 -3.37 1.07 12.89
CA PHE A 61 -4.24 2.11 12.35
C PHE A 61 -5.65 1.94 12.89
N TRP A 62 -6.32 3.08 13.04
CA TRP A 62 -7.70 3.18 13.49
C TRP A 62 -8.49 3.96 12.44
N LEU A 63 -9.61 3.40 12.02
CA LEU A 63 -10.63 4.12 11.27
C LEU A 63 -11.45 4.93 12.27
N ASP A 64 -11.44 6.25 12.13
CA ASP A 64 -12.34 7.13 12.86
C ASP A 64 -13.60 7.37 12.04
N LYS A 65 -14.74 6.80 12.48
CA LYS A 65 -16.02 6.92 11.78
C LYS A 65 -16.58 8.35 11.76
N HIS A 66 -16.03 9.28 12.55
CA HIS A 66 -16.43 10.68 12.53
C HIS A 66 -15.53 11.55 11.63
N LEU A 67 -14.36 11.06 11.22
CA LEU A 67 -13.49 11.78 10.27
C LEU A 67 -13.91 11.43 8.85
N VAL A 68 -14.85 12.21 8.33
CA VAL A 68 -15.40 12.05 6.98
C VAL A 68 -14.88 13.17 6.08
N ILE A 69 -14.37 12.78 4.90
CA ILE A 69 -13.99 13.72 3.83
C ILE A 69 -14.72 13.30 2.56
N THR A 70 -15.30 14.26 1.85
CA THR A 70 -15.87 14.03 0.53
C THR A 70 -14.74 13.94 -0.49
N HIS A 71 -14.54 12.76 -1.06
CA HIS A 71 -13.61 12.58 -2.18
C HIS A 71 -14.29 13.00 -3.48
N MET A 72 -13.73 14.00 -4.17
CA MET A 72 -14.19 14.49 -5.47
C MET A 72 -13.25 13.96 -6.57
N PRO A 73 -13.47 12.75 -7.10
CA PRO A 73 -12.64 12.25 -8.19
C PRO A 73 -12.79 13.18 -9.41
N PRO A 74 -11.72 13.38 -10.20
CA PRO A 74 -11.82 14.23 -11.38
C PRO A 74 -12.81 13.66 -12.41
N ASP A 75 -13.78 14.51 -12.79
CA ASP A 75 -14.78 14.27 -13.82
C ASP A 75 -14.11 14.34 -15.21
N ALA A 76 -13.52 13.24 -15.67
CA ALA A 76 -13.11 13.13 -17.08
C ALA A 76 -13.72 11.87 -17.71
N PRO A 77 -14.29 11.96 -18.93
CA PRO A 77 -14.61 10.78 -19.74
C PRO A 77 -13.29 10.03 -20.00
N GLY A 78 -13.17 8.80 -19.47
CA GLY A 78 -11.90 8.06 -19.49
C GLY A 78 -10.90 8.48 -18.42
N SER A 79 -11.32 9.19 -17.37
CA SER A 79 -10.44 9.44 -16.22
C SER A 79 -9.97 8.11 -15.66
N ALA A 80 -8.69 8.06 -15.27
CA ALA A 80 -8.10 6.94 -14.55
C ALA A 80 -8.81 6.65 -13.20
N HIS A 81 -9.90 7.32 -12.86
CA HIS A 81 -10.72 7.05 -11.68
C HIS A 81 -12.02 6.26 -11.99
N SER A 82 -12.49 6.18 -13.25
CA SER A 82 -13.79 5.56 -13.58
C SER A 82 -13.72 4.23 -14.35
N ALA A 83 -12.72 4.01 -15.20
CA ALA A 83 -12.54 2.71 -15.88
C ALA A 83 -11.47 1.88 -15.15
N TYR A 84 -11.82 0.65 -14.76
CA TYR A 84 -10.82 -0.36 -14.47
C TYR A 84 -10.05 -0.64 -15.76
N THR A 85 -8.71 -0.61 -15.71
CA THR A 85 -7.87 -0.80 -16.90
C THR A 85 -6.95 -1.97 -16.68
N TRP A 86 -6.55 -2.63 -17.77
CA TRP A 86 -5.53 -3.67 -17.78
C TRP A 86 -4.28 -3.29 -16.95
N SER A 87 -3.80 -2.05 -17.11
CA SER A 87 -2.65 -1.54 -16.36
C SER A 87 -2.87 -1.55 -14.85
N LYS A 88 -4.08 -1.22 -14.37
CA LYS A 88 -4.40 -1.27 -12.93
C LYS A 88 -4.46 -2.70 -12.43
N LEU A 89 -5.03 -3.62 -13.20
CA LEU A 89 -5.02 -5.05 -12.86
C LEU A 89 -3.60 -5.56 -12.72
N CYS A 90 -2.72 -5.28 -13.69
CA CYS A 90 -1.30 -5.67 -13.62
C CYS A 90 -0.61 -5.10 -12.37
N GLN A 91 -0.87 -3.83 -12.03
CA GLN A 91 -0.30 -3.21 -10.83
C GLN A 91 -0.88 -3.82 -9.54
N ASP A 92 -2.17 -4.18 -9.52
CA ASP A 92 -2.78 -4.87 -8.38
C ASP A 92 -2.19 -6.29 -8.21
N VAL A 93 -1.92 -7.01 -9.30
CA VAL A 93 -1.21 -8.30 -9.25
C VAL A 93 0.20 -8.13 -8.71
N LEU A 94 0.96 -7.16 -9.23
CA LEU A 94 2.32 -6.86 -8.77
C LEU A 94 2.34 -6.54 -7.27
N ARG A 95 1.47 -5.64 -6.80
CA ARG A 95 1.47 -5.22 -5.39
C ARG A 95 1.06 -6.35 -4.45
N PHE A 96 0.02 -7.12 -4.75
CA PHE A 96 -0.43 -8.16 -3.82
C PHE A 96 0.55 -9.33 -3.72
N VAL A 97 1.18 -9.70 -4.85
CA VAL A 97 2.21 -10.75 -4.83
C VAL A 97 3.42 -10.29 -4.02
N TYR A 98 3.84 -9.02 -4.18
CA TYR A 98 4.89 -8.40 -3.38
C TYR A 98 4.54 -8.31 -1.89
N GLU A 99 3.37 -7.75 -1.54
CA GLU A 99 2.89 -7.57 -0.16
C GLU A 99 2.82 -8.92 0.56
N ARG A 100 2.31 -9.97 -0.10
CA ARG A 100 2.25 -11.32 0.46
C ARG A 100 3.64 -11.89 0.70
N GLU A 101 4.58 -11.73 -0.24
CA GLU A 101 5.95 -12.22 -0.05
C GLU A 101 6.65 -11.49 1.10
N LYS A 102 6.50 -10.16 1.19
CA LYS A 102 6.98 -9.37 2.32
C LYS A 102 6.43 -9.90 3.65
N LEU A 103 5.13 -10.20 3.72
CA LEU A 103 4.51 -10.76 4.92
C LEU A 103 5.02 -12.18 5.26
N ARG A 104 5.28 -13.03 4.24
CA ARG A 104 5.91 -14.35 4.44
C ARG A 104 7.31 -14.24 5.04
N LEU A 105 8.14 -13.36 4.49
CA LEU A 105 9.50 -13.09 4.98
C LEU A 105 9.48 -12.58 6.43
N ALA A 106 8.47 -11.79 6.80
CA ALA A 106 8.29 -11.31 8.17
C ALA A 106 7.69 -12.37 9.12
N GLY A 107 7.26 -13.54 8.63
CA GLY A 107 6.54 -14.54 9.44
C GLY A 107 5.21 -14.02 9.99
N ALA A 108 4.57 -13.08 9.31
CA ALA A 108 3.37 -12.41 9.79
C ALA A 108 2.11 -13.21 9.47
N ASP A 109 1.16 -13.21 10.41
CA ASP A 109 -0.17 -13.77 10.19
C ASP A 109 -0.98 -12.87 9.24
N MET A 110 -1.23 -13.33 8.03
CA MET A 110 -1.94 -12.55 7.00
C MET A 110 -3.44 -12.37 7.31
N THR A 111 -4.03 -13.19 8.19
CA THR A 111 -5.45 -13.09 8.55
C THR A 111 -5.79 -11.80 9.30
N GLN A 112 -4.79 -11.16 9.91
CA GLN A 112 -4.98 -9.86 10.56
C GLN A 112 -5.40 -8.74 9.59
N PHE A 113 -5.26 -8.96 8.29
CA PHE A 113 -5.63 -8.00 7.24
C PHE A 113 -6.99 -8.32 6.59
N ASP A 114 -7.76 -9.27 7.14
CA ASP A 114 -9.07 -9.62 6.61
C ASP A 114 -10.15 -8.55 6.85
N PRO A 115 -11.16 -8.49 5.97
CA PRO A 115 -11.32 -9.28 4.73
C PRO A 115 -10.54 -8.68 3.55
N TYR A 116 -10.11 -7.42 3.64
CA TYR A 116 -9.35 -6.71 2.63
C TYR A 116 -8.25 -5.87 3.31
N PRO A 117 -6.98 -5.99 2.89
CA PRO A 117 -6.47 -6.75 1.74
C PRO A 117 -6.33 -8.27 1.94
N GLY A 118 -6.62 -8.80 3.13
CA GLY A 118 -6.34 -10.19 3.56
C GLY A 118 -6.72 -11.30 2.57
N ARG A 119 -7.85 -11.18 1.86
CA ARG A 119 -8.23 -12.15 0.82
C ARG A 119 -7.22 -12.26 -0.33
N PHE A 120 -6.54 -11.17 -0.68
CA PHE A 120 -5.51 -11.12 -1.72
C PHE A 120 -4.12 -11.47 -1.19
N LEU A 121 -4.01 -11.91 0.06
CA LEU A 121 -2.74 -12.35 0.66
C LEU A 121 -2.71 -13.87 0.85
N ARG A 122 -3.64 -14.61 0.23
CA ARG A 122 -3.78 -16.06 0.36
C ARG A 122 -2.89 -16.82 -0.62
N ASP A 123 -2.71 -18.11 -0.37
CA ASP A 123 -1.83 -18.96 -1.17
C ASP A 123 -2.34 -19.16 -2.61
N ASP A 124 -3.65 -18.98 -2.83
CA ASP A 124 -4.30 -19.04 -4.14
C ASP A 124 -4.32 -17.70 -4.89
N LEU A 125 -3.53 -16.71 -4.44
CA LEU A 125 -3.45 -15.38 -5.08
C LEU A 125 -3.06 -15.46 -6.56
N GLU A 126 -2.02 -16.22 -6.92
CA GLU A 126 -1.57 -16.29 -8.32
C GLU A 126 -2.59 -16.95 -9.23
N GLU A 127 -3.30 -17.97 -8.73
CA GLU A 127 -4.39 -18.61 -9.48
C GLU A 127 -5.51 -17.60 -9.75
N GLN A 128 -5.94 -16.86 -8.72
CA GLN A 128 -6.95 -15.81 -8.88
C GLN A 128 -6.47 -14.66 -9.77
N ALA A 129 -5.21 -14.25 -9.65
CA ALA A 129 -4.60 -13.22 -10.48
C ALA A 129 -4.58 -13.64 -11.94
N LEU A 130 -4.17 -14.88 -12.22
CA LEU A 130 -4.15 -15.44 -13.57
C LEU A 130 -5.56 -15.50 -14.16
N ALA A 131 -6.54 -16.00 -13.40
CA ALA A 131 -7.93 -16.06 -13.84
C ALA A 131 -8.50 -14.66 -14.15
N ALA A 132 -8.22 -13.67 -13.30
CA ALA A 132 -8.64 -12.28 -13.51
C ALA A 132 -7.98 -11.68 -14.75
N LEU A 133 -6.68 -11.89 -14.96
CA LEU A 133 -5.95 -11.44 -16.13
C LEU A 133 -6.47 -12.10 -17.41
N GLN A 134 -6.76 -13.41 -17.38
CA GLN A 134 -7.31 -14.12 -18.54
C GLN A 134 -8.71 -13.64 -18.92
N ALA A 135 -9.55 -13.31 -17.93
CA ALA A 135 -10.90 -12.79 -18.17
C ALA A 135 -10.90 -11.42 -18.87
N GLU A 136 -9.90 -10.58 -18.59
CA GLU A 136 -9.76 -9.23 -19.15
C GLU A 136 -8.83 -9.19 -20.38
N ALA A 137 -8.24 -10.32 -20.77
CA ALA A 137 -7.24 -10.37 -21.84
C ALA A 137 -7.88 -10.18 -23.23
N THR A 138 -7.32 -9.25 -23.99
CA THR A 138 -7.61 -9.07 -25.42
C THR A 138 -6.32 -9.23 -26.23
N PRO A 139 -6.40 -9.59 -27.53
CA PRO A 139 -5.21 -9.68 -28.37
C PRO A 139 -4.35 -8.40 -28.36
N GLU A 140 -4.99 -7.23 -28.27
CA GLU A 140 -4.31 -5.94 -28.23
C GLU A 140 -3.49 -5.76 -26.94
N VAL A 141 -4.10 -5.98 -25.77
CA VAL A 141 -3.39 -5.79 -24.48
C VAL A 141 -2.31 -6.85 -24.29
N THR A 142 -2.57 -8.09 -24.73
CA THR A 142 -1.58 -9.17 -24.67
C THR A 142 -0.38 -8.89 -25.59
N ALA A 143 -0.60 -8.37 -26.79
CA ALA A 143 0.49 -7.98 -27.68
C ALA A 143 1.34 -6.84 -27.08
N ARG A 144 0.71 -5.92 -26.34
CA ARG A 144 1.39 -4.75 -25.77
C ARG A 144 2.11 -5.03 -24.45
N PHE A 145 1.51 -5.81 -23.56
CA PHE A 145 1.98 -5.99 -22.17
C PHE A 145 2.43 -7.41 -21.85
N GLY A 146 2.25 -8.35 -22.77
CA GLY A 146 2.52 -9.77 -22.58
C GLY A 146 1.29 -10.57 -22.13
N PRO A 147 1.37 -11.91 -22.21
CA PRO A 147 0.28 -12.78 -21.79
C PRO A 147 0.11 -12.80 -20.27
N PRO A 148 -1.10 -13.13 -19.77
CA PRO A 148 -1.41 -13.25 -18.34
C PRO A 148 -0.34 -14.01 -17.52
N GLU A 149 0.14 -15.14 -18.02
CA GLU A 149 1.11 -16.01 -17.35
C GLU A 149 2.47 -15.31 -17.16
N ALA A 150 2.88 -14.51 -18.13
CA ALA A 150 4.12 -13.73 -18.06
C ALA A 150 4.01 -12.61 -17.02
N ILE A 151 2.84 -12.00 -16.87
CA ILE A 151 2.59 -10.95 -15.87
C ILE A 151 2.69 -11.55 -14.45
N VAL A 152 2.04 -12.69 -14.21
CA VAL A 152 2.11 -13.38 -12.91
C VAL A 152 3.54 -13.82 -12.60
N THR A 153 4.24 -14.41 -13.56
CA THR A 153 5.65 -14.83 -13.41
C THR A 153 6.55 -13.63 -13.11
N GLN A 154 6.33 -12.50 -13.78
CA GLN A 154 7.05 -11.26 -13.53
C GLN A 154 6.78 -10.74 -12.11
N ALA A 155 5.53 -10.80 -11.64
CA ALA A 155 5.18 -10.38 -10.29
C ALA A 155 5.84 -11.24 -9.22
N GLN A 156 5.86 -12.56 -9.40
CA GLN A 156 6.55 -13.48 -8.49
C GLN A 156 8.04 -13.19 -8.43
N ARG A 157 8.70 -13.08 -9.59
CA ARG A 157 10.12 -12.74 -9.67
C ARG A 157 10.42 -11.40 -8.99
N HIS A 158 9.64 -10.37 -9.29
CA HIS A 158 9.79 -9.06 -8.68
C HIS A 158 9.66 -9.10 -7.16
N ALA A 159 8.66 -9.81 -6.65
CA ALA A 159 8.44 -10.00 -5.22
C ALA A 159 9.65 -10.68 -4.54
N THR A 160 10.10 -11.81 -5.08
CA THR A 160 11.27 -12.55 -4.55
C THR A 160 12.54 -11.70 -4.54
N GLU A 161 12.77 -10.89 -5.58
CA GLU A 161 13.99 -10.08 -5.71
C GLU A 161 13.94 -8.78 -4.88
N SER A 162 12.74 -8.22 -4.69
CA SER A 162 12.59 -6.85 -4.16
C SER A 162 12.09 -6.81 -2.73
N ALA A 163 11.22 -7.74 -2.30
CA ALA A 163 10.68 -7.76 -0.93
C ALA A 163 11.77 -7.84 0.16
N PRO A 164 12.89 -8.58 -0.01
CA PRO A 164 13.97 -8.56 0.98
C PRO A 164 14.58 -7.16 1.21
N ARG A 165 14.63 -6.32 0.16
CA ARG A 165 15.21 -4.97 0.22
C ARG A 165 14.38 -4.01 1.08
N TYR A 166 13.08 -4.28 1.25
CA TYR A 166 12.26 -3.52 2.17
C TYR A 166 12.79 -3.62 3.60
N PHE A 167 13.23 -4.79 4.05
CA PHE A 167 13.73 -4.95 5.42
C PHE A 167 15.05 -4.22 5.65
N GLU A 168 15.91 -4.16 4.64
CA GLU A 168 17.11 -3.32 4.67
C GLU A 168 16.76 -1.83 4.76
N PHE A 169 15.76 -1.39 3.99
CA PHE A 169 15.23 -0.03 4.05
C PHE A 169 14.62 0.29 5.42
N ALA A 170 13.74 -0.57 5.93
CA ALA A 170 13.05 -0.41 7.20
C ALA A 170 14.04 -0.35 8.38
N ALA A 171 15.12 -1.15 8.35
CA ALA A 171 16.16 -1.10 9.36
C ALA A 171 16.95 0.22 9.35
N ARG A 172 17.12 0.86 8.19
CA ARG A 172 17.86 2.12 8.02
C ARG A 172 17.01 3.37 8.25
N TRP A 173 15.69 3.24 8.12
CA TRP A 173 14.77 4.37 8.17
C TRP A 173 14.88 5.21 9.45
N PRO A 174 14.91 4.64 10.68
CA PRO A 174 15.02 5.43 11.90
C PRO A 174 16.26 6.33 11.91
N SER A 175 17.43 5.78 11.56
CA SER A 175 18.68 6.54 11.51
C SER A 175 18.67 7.63 10.43
N LEU A 176 18.01 7.38 9.29
CA LEU A 176 17.81 8.41 8.27
C LEU A 176 16.97 9.57 8.81
N THR A 177 15.86 9.27 9.49
CA THR A 177 14.99 10.32 10.05
C THR A 177 15.66 11.08 11.19
N GLU A 178 16.47 10.40 12.01
CA GLU A 178 17.28 11.03 13.05
C GLU A 178 18.33 11.97 12.46
N ALA A 179 19.05 11.55 11.41
CA ALA A 179 20.01 12.38 10.72
C ALA A 179 19.35 13.64 10.12
N VAL A 180 18.17 13.50 9.52
CA VAL A 180 17.38 14.63 9.00
C VAL A 180 16.91 15.57 10.12
N GLU A 181 16.50 15.02 11.27
CA GLU A 181 16.07 15.82 12.42
C GLU A 181 17.22 16.65 13.03
N GLN A 182 18.43 16.10 13.06
CA GLN A 182 19.61 16.73 13.65
C GLN A 182 20.33 17.70 12.69
N ASP A 183 19.94 17.77 11.43
CA ASP A 183 20.55 18.64 10.42
C ASP A 183 20.06 20.09 10.56
N ALA A 184 20.85 20.90 11.26
CA ALA A 184 20.57 22.32 11.49
C ALA A 184 20.52 23.14 10.19
N GLU A 185 21.37 22.84 9.21
CA GLU A 185 21.40 23.57 7.93
C GLU A 185 20.14 23.28 7.12
N LEU A 186 19.71 22.02 7.07
CA LEU A 186 18.45 21.63 6.44
C LEU A 186 17.26 22.27 7.16
N HIS A 187 17.26 22.29 8.49
CA HIS A 187 16.22 22.92 9.28
C HIS A 187 16.07 24.41 8.95
N GLU A 188 17.17 25.18 9.01
CA GLU A 188 17.19 26.61 8.69
C GLU A 188 16.71 26.87 7.25
N ARG A 189 17.20 26.09 6.29
CA ARG A 189 16.80 26.21 4.87
C ARG A 189 15.30 25.94 4.68
N LEU A 190 14.73 24.97 5.40
CA LEU A 190 13.30 24.67 5.34
C LEU A 190 12.47 25.81 5.95
N LEU A 191 12.83 26.30 7.14
CA LEU A 191 12.14 27.43 7.78
C LEU A 191 12.17 28.68 6.89
N ALA A 192 13.34 29.02 6.35
CA ALA A 192 13.50 30.16 5.45
C ALA A 192 12.63 30.02 4.18
N ARG A 193 12.56 28.83 3.59
CA ARG A 193 11.73 28.58 2.40
C ARG A 193 10.24 28.76 2.66
N PHE A 194 9.76 28.43 3.86
CA PHE A 194 8.35 28.53 4.24
C PHE A 194 8.02 29.82 5.02
N GLY A 195 8.95 30.78 5.09
CA GLY A 195 8.73 32.07 5.74
C GLY A 195 8.51 31.98 7.25
N GLN A 196 8.99 30.91 7.89
CA GLN A 196 8.96 30.75 9.34
C GLN A 196 10.19 31.44 9.94
N PRO A 197 10.07 32.15 11.08
CA PRO A 197 11.24 32.70 11.76
C PRO A 197 12.17 31.56 12.22
N VAL A 198 13.48 31.78 12.01
CA VAL A 198 14.57 30.93 12.51
C VAL A 198 14.80 31.22 13.99
#